data_AF-A0A934HH04-F1
#
_entry.id   AF-A0A934HH04-F1
#
_cell.length_a   1.000
_cell.length_b   1.000
_cell.length_c   1.000
_cell.angle_alpha   90.00
_cell.angle_beta   90.00
_cell.angle_gamma   90.00
#
_symmetry.space_group_name_H-M   'P 1'
#
loop_
_entity.id
_entity.type
_entity.pdbx_description
1 polymer ?
#
loop_
_entity_poly.entity_id
_entity_poly.type
_entity_poly.pdbx_seq_one_letter_code
_entity_poly.pdbx_strand_id
1 'polypeptide(L)'
;MPVPYCHVCQENEAEKRQYGDASLNEGEFCPVCYRPTCRFHMSRVRWRWKDSGQVESALVCRDCKTTYRHREWDAYHRVWIS
;
A
#
# COMPACT_ATOMS: atom_id res chain seq x y z
N MET A 1 2.09 4.36 12.65
CA MET A 1 2.95 5.54 12.91
C MET A 1 2.64 6.55 11.82
N PRO A 2 2.42 7.83 12.15
CA PRO A 2 2.16 8.85 11.14
C PRO A 2 3.36 8.95 10.17
N VAL A 3 3.09 9.06 8.87
CA VAL A 3 4.16 9.22 7.86
C VAL A 3 4.45 10.71 7.64
N PRO A 4 5.73 11.11 7.45
CA PRO A 4 6.09 12.52 7.32
C PRO A 4 5.63 13.13 5.99
N TYR A 5 5.44 12.30 4.96
CA TYR A 5 4.93 12.70 3.65
C TYR A 5 4.37 11.47 2.91
N CYS A 6 3.69 11.69 1.79
CA CYS A 6 3.26 10.63 0.88
C CYS A 6 4.00 10.79 -0.45
N HIS A 7 4.70 9.74 -0.90
CA HIS A 7 5.40 9.78 -2.18
C HIS A 7 4.44 9.98 -3.36
N VAL A 8 3.24 9.39 -3.30
CA VAL A 8 2.20 9.56 -4.34
C VAL A 8 1.70 11.01 -4.40
N CYS A 9 1.47 11.65 -3.24
CA CYS A 9 1.11 13.08 -3.20
C CYS A 9 2.22 13.99 -3.74
N GLN A 10 3.49 13.57 -3.67
CA GLN A 10 4.60 14.36 -4.22
C GLN A 10 4.67 14.28 -5.75
N GLU A 11 4.19 13.19 -6.33
CA GLU A 11 4.07 13.04 -7.79
C GLU A 11 2.86 13.81 -8.35
N ASN A 12 1.87 14.14 -7.52
CA ASN A 12 0.68 14.90 -7.92
C ASN A 12 0.25 15.96 -6.87
N GLU A 13 0.65 17.21 -7.09
CA GLU A 13 0.34 18.33 -6.18
C GLU A 13 -1.16 18.60 -6.02
N ALA A 14 -2.00 18.24 -7.00
CA ALA A 14 -3.45 18.44 -6.91
C ALA A 14 -4.07 17.54 -5.82
N GLU A 15 -3.64 16.28 -5.73
CA GLU A 15 -4.11 15.34 -4.71
C GLU A 15 -3.60 15.75 -3.31
N LYS A 16 -2.38 16.31 -3.21
CA LYS A 16 -1.84 16.83 -1.94
C LYS A 16 -2.75 17.89 -1.30
N ARG A 17 -3.32 18.79 -2.12
CA ARG A 17 -4.22 19.86 -1.63
C ARG A 17 -5.58 19.33 -1.15
N GLN A 18 -6.03 18.21 -1.71
CA GLN A 18 -7.35 17.66 -1.42
C GLN A 18 -7.39 16.83 -0.12
N TYR A 19 -6.33 16.09 0.19
CA TYR A 19 -6.36 15.08 1.26
C TYR A 19 -5.71 15.54 2.59
N GLY A 20 -5.00 16.67 2.58
CA GLY A 20 -4.48 17.35 3.77
C GLY A 20 -3.55 16.50 4.66
N ASP A 21 -3.14 17.06 5.80
CA ASP A 21 -2.22 16.41 6.74
C ASP A 21 -2.88 15.27 7.53
N ALA A 22 -4.21 15.25 7.63
CA ALA A 22 -4.95 14.19 8.32
C ALA A 22 -4.67 12.81 7.72
N SER A 23 -4.56 12.73 6.38
CA SER A 23 -4.27 11.47 5.68
C SER A 23 -2.85 10.95 5.95
N LEU A 24 -1.91 11.82 6.35
CA LEU A 24 -0.54 11.43 6.71
C LEU A 24 -0.48 10.80 8.11
N ASN A 25 -1.35 11.23 9.02
CA ASN A 25 -1.39 10.70 10.39
C ASN A 25 -1.78 9.23 10.45
N GLU A 26 -2.64 8.81 9.53
CA GLU A 26 -3.09 7.42 9.37
C GLU A 26 -2.32 6.66 8.28
N GLY A 27 -1.31 7.28 7.69
CA GLY A 27 -0.48 6.64 6.66
C GLY A 27 0.48 5.61 7.23
N GLU A 28 1.03 4.78 6.35
CA GLU A 28 2.03 3.77 6.69
C GLU A 28 3.07 3.63 5.57
N PHE A 29 4.13 2.88 5.86
CA PHE A 29 5.10 2.49 4.85
C PHE A 29 4.56 1.30 4.05
N CYS A 30 4.59 1.41 2.72
CA CYS A 30 4.18 0.29 1.86
C CYS A 30 5.15 -0.89 2.06
N PRO A 31 4.69 -2.11 2.39
CA PRO A 31 5.58 -3.25 2.64
C PRO A 31 6.27 -3.78 1.36
N VAL A 32 5.85 -3.31 0.18
CA VAL A 32 6.41 -3.74 -1.11
C VAL A 32 7.57 -2.85 -1.54
N CYS A 33 7.39 -1.52 -1.48
CA CYS A 33 8.38 -0.55 -1.94
C CYS A 33 9.04 0.24 -0.80
N TYR A 34 8.60 0.05 0.44
CA TYR A 34 9.10 0.71 1.66
C TYR A 34 9.03 2.24 1.62
N ARG A 35 8.16 2.81 0.77
CA ARG A 35 7.94 4.26 0.69
C ARG A 35 6.79 4.71 1.59
N PRO A 36 6.89 5.89 2.22
CA PRO A 36 5.84 6.42 3.05
C PRO A 36 4.64 6.83 2.18
N THR A 37 3.44 6.43 2.62
CA THR A 37 2.20 6.60 1.86
C THR A 37 1.07 7.02 2.80
N CYS A 38 0.32 8.06 2.44
CA CYS A 38 -0.84 8.47 3.22
C CYS A 38 -1.94 7.41 3.15
N ARG A 39 -2.85 7.38 4.13
CA ARG A 39 -3.94 6.40 4.20
C ARG A 39 -4.80 6.35 2.94
N PHE A 40 -4.99 7.49 2.29
CA PHE A 40 -5.80 7.63 1.07
C PHE A 40 -5.16 6.95 -0.14
N HIS A 41 -3.84 7.04 -0.27
CA HIS A 41 -3.09 6.39 -1.35
C HIS A 41 -2.70 4.94 -1.04
N MET A 42 -3.18 4.39 0.06
CA MET A 42 -3.05 2.97 0.36
C MET A 42 -4.27 2.20 -0.13
N SER A 43 -4.02 1.07 -0.77
CA SER A 43 -5.02 0.12 -1.22
C SER A 43 -4.87 -1.20 -0.48
N ARG A 44 -6.01 -1.80 -0.12
CA ARG A 44 -6.01 -3.15 0.44
C ARG A 44 -5.76 -4.17 -0.67
N VAL A 45 -4.86 -5.10 -0.38
CA VAL A 45 -4.62 -6.30 -1.19
C VAL A 45 -4.84 -7.53 -0.32
N ARG A 46 -5.24 -8.63 -0.94
CA ARG A 46 -5.55 -9.88 -0.24
C ARG A 46 -4.81 -11.04 -0.90
N TRP A 47 -4.32 -11.93 -0.05
CA TRP A 47 -3.71 -13.17 -0.50
C TRP A 47 -4.20 -14.35 0.34
N ARG A 48 -3.99 -15.54 -0.19
CA ARG A 48 -4.09 -16.80 0.51
C ARG A 48 -2.69 -17.37 0.70
N TRP A 49 -2.37 -17.80 1.91
CA TRP A 49 -1.13 -18.53 2.21
C TRP A 49 -1.19 -19.94 1.59
N LYS A 50 -0.11 -20.36 0.91
CA LYS A 50 -0.07 -21.66 0.22
C LYS A 50 -0.01 -22.84 1.18
N ASP A 51 0.67 -22.67 2.29
CA ASP A 51 0.90 -23.65 3.34
C ASP A 51 -0.35 -23.89 4.20
N SER A 52 -1.00 -22.81 4.65
CA SER A 52 -2.15 -22.91 5.58
C SER A 52 -3.50 -22.73 4.90
N GLY A 53 -3.54 -22.16 3.70
CA GLY A 53 -4.79 -21.76 3.05
C GLY A 53 -5.49 -20.55 3.70
N GLN A 54 -4.90 -19.95 4.74
CA GLN A 54 -5.46 -18.79 5.44
C GLN A 54 -5.46 -17.57 4.53
N VAL A 55 -6.54 -16.79 4.59
CA VAL A 55 -6.67 -15.53 3.85
C VAL A 55 -6.25 -14.38 4.74
N GLU A 56 -5.34 -13.56 4.24
CA GLU A 56 -4.88 -12.35 4.90
C GLU A 56 -4.95 -11.13 3.99
N SER A 57 -4.76 -9.96 4.60
CA SER A 57 -4.77 -8.69 3.88
C SER A 57 -3.76 -7.72 4.46
N ALA A 58 -3.25 -6.84 3.60
CA ALA A 58 -2.37 -5.74 3.98
C ALA A 58 -2.74 -4.50 3.19
N LEU A 59 -2.29 -3.35 3.69
CA LEU A 59 -2.31 -2.10 2.95
C LEU A 59 -1.00 -1.95 2.18
N VAL A 60 -1.09 -1.68 0.88
CA VAL A 60 0.04 -1.36 0.00
C VAL A 60 -0.22 -0.03 -0.69
N CYS A 61 0.81 0.69 -1.13
CA CYS A 61 0.57 1.92 -1.89
C CYS A 61 -0.14 1.61 -3.22
N ARG A 62 -0.93 2.59 -3.69
CA ARG A 62 -1.71 2.50 -4.93
C ARG A 62 -0.83 2.14 -6.11
N ASP A 63 0.39 2.70 -6.21
CA ASP A 63 1.30 2.41 -7.32
C ASP A 63 1.72 0.95 -7.35
N CYS A 64 2.08 0.37 -6.20
CA CYS A 64 2.41 -1.06 -6.10
C CYS A 64 1.20 -1.95 -6.40
N LYS A 65 -0.01 -1.46 -6.13
CA LYS A 65 -1.24 -2.15 -6.53
C LYS A 65 -1.44 -2.08 -8.06
N THR A 66 -1.41 -0.89 -8.64
CA THR A 66 -1.66 -0.61 -10.06
C THR A 66 -0.63 -1.28 -10.98
N THR A 67 0.64 -1.26 -10.58
CA THR A 67 1.73 -1.92 -11.33
C THR A 67 1.82 -3.42 -11.07
N TYR A 68 0.93 -3.98 -10.24
CA TYR A 68 0.97 -5.37 -9.79
C TYR A 68 2.25 -5.82 -9.08
N ARG A 69 3.15 -4.90 -8.70
CA ARG A 69 4.39 -5.21 -7.98
C ARG A 69 4.17 -5.91 -6.64
N HIS A 70 3.02 -5.67 -6.00
CA HIS A 70 2.63 -6.43 -4.80
C HIS A 70 2.57 -7.94 -5.05
N ARG A 71 2.38 -8.41 -6.30
CA ARG A 71 2.36 -9.85 -6.61
C ARG A 71 3.72 -10.52 -6.46
N GLU A 72 4.80 -9.76 -6.63
CA GLU A 72 6.18 -10.21 -6.45
C GLU A 72 6.55 -10.27 -4.97
N TRP A 73 5.84 -9.54 -4.11
CA TRP A 73 6.03 -9.59 -2.68
C TRP A 73 5.64 -10.98 -2.17
N ASP A 74 6.67 -11.78 -1.85
CA ASP A 74 6.53 -13.11 -1.27
C ASP A 74 5.69 -14.08 -2.13
N ALA A 75 5.93 -14.06 -3.45
CA ALA A 75 5.24 -14.89 -4.45
C ALA A 75 5.41 -16.40 -4.21
N TYR A 76 6.45 -16.81 -3.48
CA TYR A 76 6.70 -18.20 -3.13
C TYR A 76 5.64 -18.74 -2.16
N HIS A 77 5.20 -17.95 -1.19
CA HIS A 77 4.26 -18.38 -0.15
C HIS A 77 2.83 -17.86 -0.34
N ARG A 78 2.63 -16.84 -1.19
CA ARG A 78 1.33 -16.16 -1.34
C ARG A 78 0.66 -16.43 -2.68
N VAL A 79 -0.66 -16.57 -2.65
CA VAL A 79 -1.54 -16.59 -3.81
C VAL A 79 -2.43 -15.35 -3.77
N TRP A 80 -2.16 -14.41 -4.66
CA TRP A 80 -2.87 -13.12 -4.70
C TRP A 80 -4.27 -13.27 -5.30
N ILE A 81 -5.27 -12.71 -4.63
CA ILE A 81 -6.69 -12.85 -5.01
C ILE A 81 -7.45 -11.53 -5.13
N SER A 82 -6.90 -10.39 -4.67
CA SER A 82 -7.48 -9.03 -4.87
C SER A 82 -6.52 -7.90 -4.53
#